data_AF-A0A410P494-F1
#
_entry.id   AF-A0A410P494-F1
#
_cell.length_a   1.000
_cell.length_b   1.000
_cell.length_c   1.000
_cell.angle_alpha   90.00
_cell.angle_beta   90.00
_cell.angle_gamma   90.00
#
_symmetry.space_group_name_H-M   'P 1'
#
loop_
_entity.id
_entity.type
_entity.pdbx_description
1 polymer ?
#
loop_
_entity_poly.entity_id
_entity_poly.type
_entity_poly.pdbx_seq_one_letter_code
_entity_poly.pdbx_strand_id
1 'polypeptide(L)'
;MMNPKIISGFCFGLLVAVTLCGSVATQSAAQEQKAAVKLFYVYSDKGAANSNFFIPSGWMGDYADLTLDNGWSDDVYAGDTCIKISYSNRASSGARWAGIYWQNPANNWGSKENAGVDLRGVSRLTFWARGERGGERIEEFKMGGISGPYPDSDTAGIGPVVLTPEWKQYSIDLRGKDLSHIIGGFAWSANLDGNPKGCTFYLDEIRYE
;
A
#
# COMPACT_ATOMS: atom_id res chain seq x y z
N MET A 1 -83.91 -18.97 -27.80
CA MET A 1 -84.82 -17.80 -27.89
C MET A 1 -84.13 -16.71 -27.09
N MET A 2 -83.64 -15.58 -27.60
CA MET A 2 -84.00 -14.71 -28.73
C MET A 2 -82.74 -14.17 -29.45
N ASN A 3 -82.87 -13.96 -30.76
CA ASN A 3 -82.05 -13.12 -31.67
C ASN A 3 -82.67 -11.67 -31.65
N PRO A 4 -82.24 -10.57 -32.34
CA PRO A 4 -81.30 -10.47 -33.47
C PRO A 4 -80.57 -9.08 -33.73
N LYS A 5 -79.92 -8.98 -34.92
CA LYS A 5 -79.59 -7.78 -35.78
C LYS A 5 -78.35 -6.93 -35.43
N ILE A 6 -77.29 -6.90 -36.25
CA ILE A 6 -77.05 -6.12 -37.50
C ILE A 6 -77.14 -4.60 -37.31
N ILE A 7 -76.08 -3.85 -37.62
CA ILE A 7 -76.05 -2.69 -38.56
C ILE A 7 -74.60 -2.18 -38.75
N SER A 8 -74.30 -1.85 -40.01
CA SER A 8 -73.11 -1.22 -40.56
C SER A 8 -72.91 0.23 -40.09
N GLY A 9 -71.66 0.71 -40.07
CA GLY A 9 -71.36 2.13 -39.95
C GLY A 9 -69.95 2.47 -40.40
N PHE A 10 -69.80 2.77 -41.70
CA PHE A 10 -68.66 3.49 -42.25
C PHE A 10 -68.69 4.93 -41.70
N CYS A 11 -67.61 5.40 -41.06
CA CYS A 11 -67.42 6.83 -40.84
C CYS A 11 -65.95 7.22 -41.07
N PHE A 12 -65.83 8.18 -41.96
CA PHE A 12 -64.65 8.81 -42.52
C PHE A 12 -64.03 9.79 -41.53
N GLY A 13 -62.70 9.91 -41.56
CA GLY A 13 -61.98 11.13 -41.17
C GLY A 13 -61.66 11.29 -39.69
N LEU A 14 -60.37 11.34 -39.37
CA LEU A 14 -59.69 12.63 -39.11
C LEU A 14 -58.20 12.35 -38.93
N LEU A 15 -57.40 12.95 -39.81
CA LEU A 15 -55.94 12.97 -39.72
C LEU A 15 -55.58 13.94 -38.59
N VAL A 16 -55.11 13.43 -37.45
CA VAL A 16 -54.45 14.26 -36.42
C VAL A 16 -52.96 13.96 -36.49
N ALA A 17 -52.23 14.91 -37.06
CA ALA A 17 -50.77 14.94 -37.02
C ALA A 17 -50.33 15.12 -35.56
N VAL A 18 -49.85 14.03 -34.94
CA VAL A 18 -49.19 14.09 -33.64
C VAL A 18 -47.74 14.48 -33.89
N THR A 19 -47.41 15.72 -33.56
CA THR A 19 -46.04 16.23 -33.49
C THR A 19 -45.28 15.44 -32.41
N LEU A 20 -44.44 14.49 -32.83
CA LEU A 20 -43.46 13.88 -31.93
C LEU A 20 -42.33 14.90 -31.67
N CYS A 21 -42.52 15.76 -30.68
CA CYS A 21 -41.39 16.31 -29.91
C CYS A 21 -40.97 15.26 -28.87
N GLY A 22 -40.30 14.20 -29.35
CA GLY A 22 -39.60 13.24 -28.49
C GLY A 22 -38.17 13.70 -28.29
N SER A 23 -37.92 14.34 -27.15
CA SER A 23 -36.60 14.75 -26.67
C SER A 23 -35.58 13.62 -26.78
N VAL A 24 -34.47 13.86 -27.50
CA VAL A 24 -33.24 13.07 -27.37
C VAL A 24 -32.74 13.30 -25.95
N ALA A 25 -33.15 12.43 -25.03
CA ALA A 25 -32.53 12.34 -23.73
C ALA A 25 -31.13 11.78 -23.95
N THR A 26 -30.16 12.69 -24.05
CA THR A 26 -28.75 12.42 -23.81
C THR A 26 -28.63 11.89 -22.38
N GLN A 27 -28.81 10.58 -22.22
CA GLN A 27 -28.24 9.88 -21.08
C GLN A 27 -26.73 9.89 -21.27
N SER A 28 -26.13 11.01 -20.86
CA SER A 28 -24.76 11.02 -20.36
C SER A 28 -24.73 9.98 -19.25
N ALA A 29 -24.29 8.77 -19.59
CA ALA A 29 -23.77 7.85 -18.61
C ALA A 29 -22.65 8.61 -17.92
N ALA A 30 -22.94 9.09 -16.71
CA ALA A 30 -21.93 9.45 -15.75
C ALA A 30 -21.02 8.22 -15.63
N GLN A 31 -19.95 8.22 -16.41
CA GLN A 31 -18.80 7.39 -16.16
C GLN A 31 -18.24 7.89 -14.84
N GLU A 32 -18.72 7.29 -13.76
CA GLU A 32 -18.05 7.28 -12.48
C GLU A 32 -16.77 6.46 -12.68
N GLN A 33 -15.84 7.06 -13.41
CA GLN A 33 -14.49 6.56 -13.56
C GLN A 33 -13.84 6.84 -12.21
N LYS A 34 -14.05 5.90 -11.27
CA LYS A 34 -13.29 5.83 -10.03
C LYS A 34 -11.82 5.95 -10.45
N ALA A 35 -11.23 7.11 -10.20
CA ALA A 35 -9.87 7.40 -10.62
C ALA A 35 -9.01 6.21 -10.22
N ALA A 36 -8.30 5.60 -11.18
CA ALA A 36 -7.43 4.48 -10.88
C ALA A 36 -6.47 4.93 -9.78
N VAL A 37 -6.59 4.33 -8.60
CA VAL A 37 -5.71 4.66 -7.47
C VAL A 37 -4.30 4.37 -7.93
N LYS A 38 -3.45 5.40 -7.98
CA LYS A 38 -2.06 5.25 -8.39
C LYS A 38 -1.32 4.55 -7.25
N LEU A 39 -1.25 3.23 -7.32
CA LEU A 39 -0.47 2.44 -6.39
C LEU A 39 1.02 2.65 -6.68
N PHE A 40 1.78 2.96 -5.63
CA PHE A 40 3.24 3.04 -5.71
C PHE A 40 3.85 2.02 -4.74
N TYR A 41 4.51 1.01 -5.31
CA TYR A 41 5.00 -0.14 -4.55
C TYR A 41 6.42 0.07 -4.00
N VAL A 42 6.56 -0.17 -2.71
CA VAL A 42 7.85 -0.45 -2.06
C VAL A 42 8.21 -1.92 -2.25
N TYR A 43 7.22 -2.82 -2.08
CA TYR A 43 7.35 -4.25 -2.31
C TYR A 43 6.00 -4.85 -2.78
N SER A 44 6.02 -5.59 -3.88
CA SER A 44 4.92 -6.47 -4.34
C SER A 44 5.39 -7.91 -4.38
N ASP A 45 6.33 -8.22 -5.27
CA ASP A 45 6.97 -9.53 -5.39
C ASP A 45 8.46 -9.37 -5.74
N LYS A 46 9.27 -10.39 -5.46
CA LYS A 46 10.66 -10.45 -5.91
C LYS A 46 10.73 -10.44 -7.43
N GLY A 47 11.39 -9.42 -7.96
CA GLY A 47 11.61 -9.30 -9.41
C GLY A 47 10.41 -8.80 -10.20
N ALA A 48 9.35 -8.34 -9.53
CA ALA A 48 8.21 -7.72 -10.19
C ALA A 48 8.64 -6.50 -11.02
N ALA A 49 8.45 -6.60 -12.34
CA ALA A 49 8.86 -5.57 -13.28
C ALA A 49 8.10 -4.27 -13.04
N ASN A 50 8.80 -3.13 -13.14
CA ASN A 50 8.24 -1.79 -12.96
C ASN A 50 7.57 -1.53 -11.60
N SER A 51 8.03 -2.23 -10.55
CA SER A 51 7.60 -2.05 -9.16
C SER A 51 8.84 -2.03 -8.23
N ASN A 52 8.62 -1.95 -6.91
CA ASN A 52 9.66 -2.01 -5.88
C ASN A 52 10.73 -0.90 -6.02
N PHE A 53 10.28 0.35 -6.01
CA PHE A 53 11.14 1.51 -6.28
C PHE A 53 12.13 1.86 -5.15
N PHE A 54 12.00 1.23 -3.99
CA PHE A 54 12.89 1.43 -2.85
C PHE A 54 13.67 0.15 -2.54
N ILE A 55 14.92 0.30 -2.08
CA ILE A 55 15.89 -0.79 -1.93
C ILE A 55 16.24 -0.96 -0.44
N PRO A 56 16.11 -2.16 0.16
CA PRO A 56 16.44 -2.42 1.57
C PRO A 56 17.95 -2.33 1.82
N SER A 57 18.44 -1.10 1.94
CA SER A 57 19.87 -0.77 1.97
C SER A 57 20.24 0.07 3.19
N GLY A 58 19.27 0.60 3.91
CA GLY A 58 19.53 1.35 5.14
C GLY A 58 19.53 0.45 6.37
N TRP A 59 20.53 -0.43 6.50
CA TRP A 59 20.68 -1.34 7.64
C TRP A 59 21.17 -0.59 8.87
N MET A 60 20.54 -0.79 10.04
CA MET A 60 20.77 -0.03 11.26
C MET A 60 20.89 -0.93 12.50
N GLY A 61 21.53 -0.40 13.55
CA GLY A 61 21.65 -1.07 14.85
C GLY A 61 22.56 -2.30 14.77
N ASP A 62 22.18 -3.39 15.44
CA ASP A 62 22.86 -4.69 15.38
C ASP A 62 22.61 -5.39 14.04
N TYR A 63 22.90 -4.72 12.91
CA TYR A 63 22.58 -5.23 11.58
C TYR A 63 23.28 -6.55 11.24
N ALA A 64 24.40 -6.87 11.89
CA ALA A 64 25.08 -8.16 11.76
C ALA A 64 24.23 -9.35 12.28
N ASP A 65 23.21 -9.06 13.09
CA ASP A 65 22.27 -10.03 13.63
C ASP A 65 20.96 -10.10 12.82
N LEU A 66 20.87 -9.34 11.72
CA LEU A 66 19.73 -9.32 10.81
C LEU A 66 19.94 -10.25 9.61
N THR A 67 18.85 -10.87 9.18
CA THR A 67 18.72 -11.51 7.88
C THR A 67 17.47 -11.00 7.20
N LEU A 68 17.54 -10.85 5.88
CA LEU A 68 16.44 -10.41 5.04
C LEU A 68 16.42 -11.28 3.77
N ASP A 69 15.29 -11.94 3.53
CA ASP A 69 15.00 -12.69 2.32
C ASP A 69 13.77 -12.07 1.66
N ASN A 70 13.99 -11.36 0.54
CA ASN A 70 12.91 -10.71 -0.21
C ASN A 70 12.17 -11.67 -1.16
N GLY A 71 12.53 -12.95 -1.19
CA GLY A 71 11.96 -13.96 -2.10
C GLY A 71 11.42 -15.17 -1.37
N TRP A 72 10.96 -14.99 -0.13
CA TRP A 72 10.40 -16.08 0.66
C TRP A 72 9.06 -16.50 0.03
N SER A 73 8.89 -17.78 -0.28
CA SER A 73 7.76 -18.29 -1.08
C SER A 73 6.79 -19.18 -0.29
N ASP A 74 6.94 -19.25 1.03
CA ASP A 74 6.07 -20.04 1.90
C ASP A 74 5.15 -19.12 2.72
N ASP A 75 3.85 -19.43 2.76
CA ASP A 75 2.82 -18.64 3.43
C ASP A 75 2.91 -17.14 3.13
N VAL A 76 2.83 -16.84 1.83
CA VAL A 76 2.80 -15.52 1.19
C VAL A 76 1.39 -14.93 1.27
N TYR A 77 1.25 -13.62 1.48
CA TYR A 77 -0.07 -13.00 1.54
C TYR A 77 -0.66 -12.80 0.13
N ALA A 78 0.14 -12.27 -0.80
CA ALA A 78 -0.26 -12.10 -2.20
C ALA A 78 0.93 -12.32 -3.15
N GLY A 79 0.64 -12.81 -4.35
CA GLY A 79 1.69 -13.07 -5.35
C GLY A 79 2.44 -14.38 -5.09
N ASP A 80 3.72 -14.40 -5.45
CA ASP A 80 4.59 -15.56 -5.41
C ASP A 80 5.58 -15.52 -4.23
N THR A 81 5.85 -14.33 -3.70
CA THR A 81 6.88 -14.11 -2.69
C THR A 81 6.50 -13.01 -1.69
N CYS A 82 6.97 -13.16 -0.45
CA CYS A 82 6.96 -12.11 0.55
C CYS A 82 8.38 -11.85 1.09
N ILE A 83 8.51 -10.83 1.94
CA ILE A 83 9.74 -10.53 2.67
C ILE A 83 9.73 -11.30 3.98
N LYS A 84 10.79 -12.06 4.25
CA LYS A 84 11.10 -12.63 5.57
C LYS A 84 12.26 -11.89 6.21
N ILE A 85 12.08 -11.44 7.44
CA ILE A 85 13.11 -10.78 8.23
C ILE A 85 13.32 -11.57 9.52
N SER A 86 14.57 -11.78 9.92
CA SER A 86 14.90 -12.29 11.26
C SER A 86 15.95 -11.43 11.95
N TYR A 87 15.72 -11.11 13.21
CA TYR A 87 16.67 -10.45 14.11
C TYR A 87 16.99 -11.38 15.29
N SER A 88 18.24 -11.81 15.40
CA SER A 88 18.69 -12.68 16.49
C SER A 88 18.99 -11.87 17.78
N ASN A 89 18.98 -12.53 18.93
CA ASN A 89 19.22 -11.89 20.23
C ASN A 89 20.69 -11.78 20.65
N ARG A 90 21.62 -11.82 19.69
CA ARG A 90 23.06 -11.83 19.98
C ARG A 90 23.58 -10.48 20.47
N ALA A 91 23.00 -9.39 19.97
CA ALA A 91 23.47 -8.02 20.22
C ALA A 91 24.95 -7.85 19.83
N SER A 92 25.33 -8.33 18.66
CA SER A 92 26.73 -8.42 18.21
C SER A 92 27.43 -7.05 18.13
N SER A 93 26.68 -5.95 17.96
CA SER A 93 27.21 -4.59 17.97
C SER A 93 26.87 -3.82 19.26
N GLY A 94 26.24 -4.49 20.25
CA GLY A 94 25.88 -3.93 21.54
C GLY A 94 24.71 -2.95 21.53
N ALA A 95 24.04 -2.72 20.38
CA ALA A 95 22.97 -1.75 20.25
C ALA A 95 21.67 -2.22 20.91
N ARG A 96 21.41 -3.54 20.89
CA ARG A 96 20.18 -4.19 21.37
C ARG A 96 18.91 -3.76 20.62
N TRP A 97 19.08 -3.17 19.45
CA TRP A 97 18.02 -2.86 18.50
C TRP A 97 18.56 -3.00 17.08
N ALA A 98 17.66 -3.21 16.14
CA ALA A 98 18.00 -3.28 14.73
C ALA A 98 16.82 -2.83 13.87
N GLY A 99 17.10 -2.44 12.63
CA GLY A 99 16.09 -2.02 11.67
C GLY A 99 16.64 -1.87 10.27
N ILE A 100 15.74 -1.74 9.30
CA ILE A 100 16.10 -1.57 7.88
C ILE A 100 15.22 -0.49 7.27
N TYR A 101 15.83 0.47 6.58
CA TYR A 101 15.16 1.35 5.62
C TYR A 101 15.22 0.78 4.20
N TRP A 102 14.08 0.86 3.51
CA TRP A 102 13.97 0.80 2.07
C TRP A 102 14.19 2.21 1.52
N GLN A 103 15.31 2.40 0.82
CA GLN A 103 15.81 3.71 0.41
C GLN A 103 15.76 3.92 -1.10
N ASN A 104 15.55 5.16 -1.53
CA ASN A 104 15.68 5.57 -2.93
C ASN A 104 16.65 6.77 -3.09
N PRO A 105 17.72 6.64 -3.88
CA PRO A 105 18.32 5.38 -4.33
C PRO A 105 18.92 4.60 -3.14
N ALA A 106 19.47 3.42 -3.39
CA ALA A 106 20.12 2.62 -2.35
C ALA A 106 21.21 3.41 -1.59
N ASN A 107 21.34 3.15 -0.29
CA ASN A 107 22.32 3.76 0.62
C ASN A 107 22.21 5.30 0.66
N ASN A 108 21.01 5.86 0.52
CA ASN A 108 20.80 7.30 0.60
C ASN A 108 20.42 7.70 2.04
N TRP A 109 21.38 8.25 2.78
CA TRP A 109 21.19 8.79 4.13
C TRP A 109 21.07 10.33 4.09
N GLY A 110 20.30 10.85 3.13
CA GLY A 110 20.02 12.28 3.00
C GLY A 110 21.16 13.11 2.40
N SER A 111 22.15 12.47 1.77
CA SER A 111 23.34 13.15 1.21
C SER A 111 23.32 13.28 -0.31
N LYS A 112 22.38 12.63 -1.00
CA LYS A 112 22.30 12.64 -2.47
C LYS A 112 21.34 13.72 -2.95
N GLU A 113 21.87 14.69 -3.69
CA GLU A 113 21.09 15.72 -4.37
C GLU A 113 20.27 15.10 -5.52
N ASN A 114 19.12 15.70 -5.84
CA ASN A 114 18.23 15.25 -6.93
C ASN A 114 17.81 13.77 -6.85
N ALA A 115 17.71 13.25 -5.62
CA ALA A 115 17.29 11.89 -5.31
C ALA A 115 15.86 11.88 -4.72
N GLY A 116 15.42 10.72 -4.23
CA GLY A 116 14.12 10.56 -3.61
C GLY A 116 12.98 10.46 -4.61
N VAL A 117 11.77 10.28 -4.06
CA VAL A 117 10.54 10.06 -4.81
C VAL A 117 9.50 11.10 -4.40
N ASP A 118 8.86 11.70 -5.39
CA ASP A 118 7.67 12.53 -5.20
C ASP A 118 6.44 11.63 -5.09
N LEU A 119 5.87 11.57 -3.88
CA LEU A 119 4.70 10.78 -3.54
C LEU A 119 3.48 11.66 -3.26
N ARG A 120 3.47 12.93 -3.68
CA ARG A 120 2.30 13.81 -3.51
C ARG A 120 1.05 13.21 -4.16
N GLY A 121 -0.07 13.34 -3.45
CA GLY A 121 -1.38 12.86 -3.88
C GLY A 121 -1.79 11.52 -3.28
N VAL A 122 -0.88 10.78 -2.65
CA VAL A 122 -1.21 9.60 -1.83
C VAL A 122 -1.66 10.05 -0.44
N SER A 123 -2.47 9.22 0.21
CA SER A 123 -3.11 9.51 1.50
C SER A 123 -2.75 8.49 2.58
N ARG A 124 -2.20 7.34 2.21
CA ARG A 124 -1.80 6.28 3.13
C ARG A 124 -0.67 5.43 2.59
N LEU A 125 0.06 4.82 3.52
CA LEU A 125 1.00 3.73 3.26
C LEU A 125 0.44 2.48 3.93
N THR A 126 0.21 1.42 3.15
CA THR A 126 -0.34 0.16 3.64
C THR A 126 0.65 -0.97 3.43
N PHE A 127 0.57 -1.98 4.28
CA PHE A 127 1.39 -3.19 4.22
C PHE A 127 0.72 -4.31 4.98
N TRP A 128 1.04 -5.54 4.61
CA TRP A 128 0.67 -6.73 5.36
C TRP A 128 1.83 -7.20 6.21
N ALA A 129 1.55 -7.62 7.44
CA ALA A 129 2.55 -8.18 8.31
C ALA A 129 2.00 -9.33 9.16
N ARG A 130 2.86 -10.31 9.43
CA ARG A 130 2.65 -11.37 10.42
C ARG A 130 3.95 -11.71 11.14
N GLY A 131 3.83 -12.22 12.36
CA GLY A 131 4.94 -12.80 13.11
C GLY A 131 5.11 -14.28 12.78
N GLU A 132 6.29 -14.84 13.03
CA GLU A 132 6.53 -16.28 12.91
C GLU A 132 5.69 -17.08 13.92
N ARG A 133 5.63 -16.60 15.17
CA ARG A 133 4.95 -17.29 16.29
C ARG A 133 3.78 -16.48 16.84
N GLY A 134 3.74 -15.18 16.54
CA GLY A 134 2.93 -14.22 17.27
C GLY A 134 3.62 -13.73 18.53
N GLY A 135 3.36 -12.48 18.89
CA GLY A 135 3.99 -11.81 20.02
C GLY A 135 5.30 -11.10 19.68
N GLU A 136 5.83 -11.26 18.46
CA GLU A 136 6.93 -10.42 17.96
C GLU A 136 6.51 -8.95 18.02
N ARG A 137 7.35 -8.13 18.66
CA ARG A 137 7.08 -6.71 18.88
C ARG A 137 7.95 -5.86 17.98
N ILE A 138 7.33 -5.14 17.06
CA ILE A 138 7.98 -4.13 16.24
C ILE A 138 7.73 -2.78 16.91
N GLU A 139 8.78 -2.03 17.22
CA GLU A 139 8.63 -0.76 17.91
C GLU A 139 8.08 0.33 17.00
N GLU A 140 8.46 0.30 15.73
CA GLU A 140 8.00 1.28 14.75
C GLU A 140 7.99 0.67 13.35
N PHE A 141 6.91 0.94 12.61
CA PHE A 141 6.90 0.94 11.16
C PHE A 141 6.71 2.38 10.69
N LYS A 142 7.50 2.85 9.73
CA LYS A 142 7.44 4.24 9.29
C LYS A 142 7.83 4.46 7.83
N MET A 143 7.60 5.68 7.37
CA MET A 143 8.19 6.26 6.18
C MET A 143 8.81 7.63 6.49
N GLY A 144 9.72 8.05 5.63
CA GLY A 144 10.47 9.29 5.74
C GLY A 144 11.35 9.36 6.99
N GLY A 145 11.76 10.58 7.35
CA GLY A 145 12.55 10.86 8.56
C GLY A 145 14.06 10.62 8.45
N ILE A 146 14.59 10.36 7.26
CA ILE A 146 16.02 10.43 6.97
C ILE A 146 16.43 11.91 6.89
N SER A 147 17.32 12.32 7.78
CA SER A 147 17.89 13.67 7.81
C SER A 147 19.15 13.78 6.94
N GLY A 148 19.58 15.01 6.66
CA GLY A 148 20.82 15.29 5.91
C GLY A 148 20.72 16.61 5.16
N PRO A 149 21.70 16.93 4.30
CA PRO A 149 21.62 18.08 3.38
C PRO A 149 20.42 18.04 2.43
N TYR A 150 19.96 16.84 2.06
CA TYR A 150 18.80 16.58 1.21
C TYR A 150 17.87 15.59 1.95
N PRO A 151 17.13 16.05 2.97
CA PRO A 151 16.37 15.18 3.87
C PRO A 151 15.04 14.74 3.26
N ASP A 152 14.41 13.74 3.87
CA ASP A 152 12.98 13.51 3.67
C ASP A 152 12.17 14.77 4.01
N SER A 153 11.15 15.06 3.20
CA SER A 153 10.28 16.24 3.41
C SER A 153 9.38 16.11 4.64
N ASP A 154 9.03 14.89 5.05
CA ASP A 154 8.24 14.61 6.25
C ASP A 154 8.48 13.18 6.75
N THR A 155 7.80 12.78 7.83
CA THR A 155 7.80 11.42 8.36
C THR A 155 6.45 11.05 8.95
N ALA A 156 6.09 9.78 8.86
CA ALA A 156 4.90 9.22 9.48
C ALA A 156 5.13 7.75 9.83
N GLY A 157 4.50 7.26 10.90
CA GLY A 157 4.66 5.88 11.34
C GLY A 157 3.60 5.45 12.34
N ILE A 158 3.62 4.16 12.64
CA ILE A 158 2.82 3.52 13.69
C ILE A 158 3.75 2.66 14.56
N GLY A 159 3.41 2.53 15.83
CA GLY A 159 4.21 1.76 16.77
C GLY A 159 3.81 2.01 18.22
N PRO A 160 4.06 1.06 19.12
CA PRO A 160 4.53 -0.29 18.83
C PRO A 160 3.42 -1.18 18.23
N VAL A 161 3.81 -2.17 17.45
CA VAL A 161 2.93 -3.20 16.87
C VAL A 161 3.35 -4.57 17.38
N VAL A 162 2.41 -5.31 17.98
CA VAL A 162 2.59 -6.71 18.35
C VAL A 162 1.95 -7.57 17.27
N LEU A 163 2.77 -8.33 16.57
CA LEU A 163 2.34 -9.13 15.43
C LEU A 163 1.62 -10.41 15.89
N THR A 164 0.69 -10.86 15.07
CA THR A 164 0.01 -12.16 15.19
C THR A 164 0.57 -13.15 14.17
N PRO A 165 0.37 -14.46 14.36
CA PRO A 165 0.80 -15.43 13.35
C PRO A 165 -0.02 -15.31 12.06
N GLU A 166 -1.22 -14.73 12.09
CA GLU A 166 -2.02 -14.44 10.89
C GLU A 166 -1.62 -13.11 10.25
N TRP A 167 -1.64 -13.09 8.91
CA TRP A 167 -1.51 -11.89 8.11
C TRP A 167 -2.56 -10.84 8.47
N LYS A 168 -2.10 -9.64 8.80
CA LYS A 168 -2.94 -8.47 9.04
C LYS A 168 -2.45 -7.28 8.24
N GLN A 169 -3.40 -6.50 7.72
CA GLN A 169 -3.09 -5.24 7.08
C GLN A 169 -2.90 -4.14 8.13
N TYR A 170 -1.87 -3.34 7.94
CA TYR A 170 -1.59 -2.14 8.70
C TYR A 170 -1.61 -0.94 7.75
N SER A 171 -1.92 0.24 8.29
CA SER A 171 -2.00 1.49 7.54
C SER A 171 -1.38 2.62 8.35
N ILE A 172 -0.52 3.39 7.71
CA ILE A 172 0.03 4.65 8.20
C ILE A 172 -0.74 5.77 7.47
N ASP A 173 -1.34 6.69 8.22
CA ASP A 173 -2.04 7.86 7.68
C ASP A 173 -1.03 8.91 7.21
N LEU A 174 -1.14 9.33 5.95
CA LEU A 174 -0.27 10.33 5.33
C LEU A 174 -1.00 11.63 4.99
N ARG A 175 -2.28 11.76 5.38
CA ARG A 175 -3.04 12.99 5.11
C ARG A 175 -2.36 14.20 5.77
N GLY A 176 -2.16 15.24 4.97
CA GLY A 176 -1.53 16.49 5.42
C GLY A 176 -0.01 16.42 5.53
N LYS A 177 0.62 15.30 5.17
CA LYS A 177 2.08 15.18 5.12
C LYS A 177 2.66 15.81 3.86
N ASP A 178 3.85 16.39 3.97
CA ASP A 178 4.62 16.80 2.80
C ASP A 178 5.36 15.59 2.21
N LEU A 179 4.89 15.11 1.07
CA LEU A 179 5.42 13.94 0.38
C LEU A 179 6.18 14.31 -0.91
N SER A 180 6.65 15.56 -1.02
CA SER A 180 7.34 16.06 -2.21
C SER A 180 8.73 15.44 -2.43
N HIS A 181 9.39 14.95 -1.38
CA HIS A 181 10.72 14.36 -1.47
C HIS A 181 10.92 13.26 -0.42
N ILE A 182 10.74 12.00 -0.83
CA ILE A 182 10.86 10.82 0.05
C ILE A 182 12.00 9.89 -0.41
N ILE A 183 13.01 9.77 0.43
CA ILE A 183 14.14 8.84 0.38
C ILE A 183 13.78 7.55 1.12
N GLY A 184 13.25 7.65 2.34
CA GLY A 184 12.91 6.51 3.19
C GLY A 184 11.51 6.00 2.91
N GLY A 185 11.34 5.15 1.90
CA GLY A 185 10.01 4.69 1.46
C GLY A 185 9.29 3.78 2.45
N PHE A 186 10.04 3.02 3.25
CA PHE A 186 9.50 2.20 4.34
C PHE A 186 10.63 1.86 5.30
N ALA A 187 10.33 1.73 6.58
CA ALA A 187 11.26 1.25 7.58
C ALA A 187 10.56 0.51 8.69
N TRP A 188 11.32 -0.32 9.37
CA TRP A 188 10.94 -0.91 10.64
C TRP A 188 12.10 -0.85 11.63
N SER A 189 11.78 -0.90 12.92
CA SER A 189 12.76 -1.16 13.98
C SER A 189 12.19 -2.02 15.10
N ALA A 190 13.03 -2.83 15.72
CA ALA A 190 12.70 -3.62 16.90
C ALA A 190 13.89 -3.63 17.88
N ASN A 191 13.60 -3.93 19.15
CA ASN A 191 14.62 -4.08 20.19
C ASN A 191 14.51 -5.44 20.90
N LEU A 192 15.58 -5.80 21.62
CA LEU A 192 15.66 -7.06 22.36
C LEU A 192 14.90 -7.04 23.69
N ASP A 193 14.49 -5.88 24.19
CA ASP A 193 13.66 -5.81 25.41
C ASP A 193 12.23 -6.28 25.10
N GLY A 194 11.71 -5.92 23.92
CA GLY A 194 10.46 -6.42 23.36
C GLY A 194 10.57 -7.82 22.75
N ASN A 195 11.77 -8.25 22.34
CA ASN A 195 12.03 -9.54 21.70
C ASN A 195 13.25 -10.25 22.30
N PRO A 196 13.20 -10.71 23.57
CA PRO A 196 14.38 -11.25 24.27
C PRO A 196 14.97 -12.52 23.65
N LYS A 197 14.19 -13.23 22.82
CA LYS A 197 14.61 -14.41 22.07
C LYS A 197 14.89 -14.13 20.58
N GLY A 198 14.91 -12.85 20.20
CA GLY A 198 14.88 -12.43 18.80
C GLY A 198 13.47 -12.53 18.21
N CYS A 199 13.32 -12.03 16.99
CA CYS A 199 12.05 -12.07 16.27
C CYS A 199 12.27 -12.46 14.81
N THR A 200 11.28 -13.16 14.26
CA THR A 200 11.14 -13.41 12.83
C THR A 200 9.75 -12.97 12.44
N PHE A 201 9.64 -12.21 11.37
CA PHE A 201 8.37 -11.70 10.89
C PHE A 201 8.41 -11.50 9.38
N TYR A 202 7.24 -11.31 8.81
CA TYR A 202 7.02 -11.29 7.39
C TYR A 202 6.30 -10.02 7.00
N LEU A 203 6.65 -9.49 5.84
CA LEU A 203 6.03 -8.32 5.23
C LEU A 203 5.64 -8.63 3.79
N ASP A 204 4.52 -8.09 3.36
CA ASP A 204 4.04 -8.24 2.00
C ASP A 204 3.22 -7.01 1.57
N GLU A 205 3.08 -6.80 0.26
CA GLU A 205 2.21 -5.79 -0.34
C GLU A 205 2.39 -4.38 0.27
N ILE A 206 3.64 -3.92 0.36
CA ILE A 206 3.99 -2.61 0.91
C ILE A 206 3.82 -1.55 -0.19
N ARG A 207 2.83 -0.67 -0.04
CA ARG A 207 2.46 0.30 -1.09
C ARG A 207 1.81 1.58 -0.57
N TYR A 208 1.98 2.65 -1.33
CA TYR A 208 1.30 3.93 -1.14
C TYR A 208 0.01 3.97 -1.96
N GLU A 209 -1.05 4.56 -1.37
CA GLU A 209 -2.40 4.68 -1.95
C GLU A 209 -3.04 6.06 -1.71
#